data_AF-A0A4P5WKD6-F1
#
_entry.id   AF-A0A4P5WKD6-F1
#
_cell.length_a   1.000
_cell.length_b   1.000
_cell.length_c   1.000
_cell.angle_alpha   90.00
_cell.angle_beta   90.00
_cell.angle_gamma   90.00
#
_symmetry.space_group_name_H-M   'P 1'
#
loop_
_entity.id
_entity.type
_entity.pdbx_description
1 polymer ?
#
loop_
_entity_poly.entity_id
_entity_poly.type
_entity_poly.pdbx_seq_one_letter_code
_entity_poly.pdbx_strand_id
1 'polypeptide(L)'
;MTSHLIPPDRRDERWSVRQAVVLGIVAVAVVAVLVTFPPHRLLGSVFDEAAAPLALSPDARGASGEVRLQLKMPGESFDFPIQLAASTTAARYQWVRAADSGAVAPDTQLIGRNVRAPSKSGLFHLAVTADGQRTIVGDVVVGVLVPFSEKLGSSLNGYRIGTYTWERARGDVTPPPPGFVEVWADDAPLWVSDHLQLADFLTHDAQQDRWPKYLALDPRILDKVELVLNRLGARDRVFTVDVHSGFRTPLYNRRVPRAADDSRHQYGDAVDLALDADQDGRISYFDILALARAVELVERDYPGLVGGLGVYGSRGTAPYVHIDVRGERKRWRG
;
A
#
# COMPACT_ATOMS: atom_id res chain seq x y z
N MET A 1 -62.67 -72.96 10.00
CA MET A 1 -61.46 -72.96 9.15
C MET A 1 -60.88 -71.56 9.17
N THR A 2 -59.86 -71.32 9.98
CA THR A 2 -59.09 -70.06 9.96
C THR A 2 -57.70 -70.33 10.51
N SER A 3 -56.74 -69.66 9.87
CA SER A 3 -55.33 -69.99 9.71
C SER A 3 -54.46 -69.59 10.90
N HIS A 4 -53.47 -70.42 11.24
CA HIS A 4 -52.36 -70.07 12.12
C HIS A 4 -51.19 -69.55 11.28
N LEU A 5 -50.81 -68.29 11.51
CA LEU A 5 -49.61 -67.65 10.97
C LEU A 5 -48.39 -68.01 11.83
N ILE A 6 -47.34 -68.50 11.17
CA ILE A 6 -45.98 -68.70 11.71
C ILE A 6 -45.17 -67.41 11.46
N PRO A 7 -44.40 -66.88 12.42
CA PRO A 7 -43.47 -65.77 12.16
C PRO A 7 -42.16 -66.28 11.52
N PRO A 8 -41.48 -65.48 10.68
CA PRO A 8 -40.26 -65.91 10.00
C PRO A 8 -39.03 -65.79 10.90
N ASP A 9 -38.14 -66.76 10.70
CA ASP A 9 -36.80 -66.92 11.26
C ASP A 9 -35.86 -65.74 10.92
N ARG A 10 -35.27 -65.10 11.93
CA ARG A 10 -34.23 -64.06 11.77
C ARG A 10 -32.89 -64.78 11.54
N ARG A 11 -32.40 -64.76 10.30
CA ARG A 11 -31.01 -65.15 10.01
C ARG A 11 -30.07 -64.00 10.40
N ASP A 12 -29.18 -64.26 11.35
CA ASP A 12 -28.07 -63.39 11.72
C ASP A 12 -27.07 -63.25 10.56
N GLU A 13 -27.00 -62.08 9.91
CA GLU A 13 -25.92 -61.74 8.98
C GLU A 13 -24.62 -61.44 9.75
N ARG A 14 -23.82 -62.48 9.99
CA ARG A 14 -22.45 -62.31 10.50
C ARG A 14 -21.48 -62.10 9.34
N TRP A 15 -20.91 -60.91 9.26
CA TRP A 15 -19.89 -60.54 8.27
C TRP A 15 -18.66 -61.42 8.44
N SER A 16 -18.13 -61.95 7.33
CA SER A 16 -16.86 -62.68 7.36
C SER A 16 -15.70 -61.70 7.59
N VAL A 17 -14.67 -62.13 8.32
CA VAL A 17 -13.45 -61.33 8.59
C VAL A 17 -12.83 -60.78 7.29
N ARG A 18 -12.95 -61.53 6.19
CA ARG A 18 -12.47 -61.10 4.87
C ARG A 18 -13.26 -59.90 4.31
N GLN A 19 -14.58 -59.87 4.48
CA GLN A 19 -15.40 -58.73 4.02
C GLN A 19 -15.11 -57.46 4.84
N ALA A 20 -14.90 -57.61 6.16
CA ALA A 20 -14.52 -56.48 7.01
C ALA A 20 -13.13 -55.90 6.66
N VAL A 21 -12.16 -56.77 6.33
CA VAL A 21 -10.81 -56.35 5.92
C VAL A 21 -10.82 -55.62 4.56
N VAL A 22 -11.57 -56.13 3.58
CA VAL A 22 -11.67 -55.49 2.25
C VAL A 22 -12.32 -54.11 2.36
N LEU A 23 -13.40 -53.97 3.14
CA LEU A 23 -14.03 -52.66 3.38
C LEU A 23 -13.10 -51.70 4.12
N GLY A 24 -12.32 -52.19 5.09
CA GLY A 24 -11.31 -51.39 5.79
C GLY A 24 -10.23 -50.85 4.85
N ILE A 25 -9.71 -51.68 3.94
CA ILE A 25 -8.69 -51.26 2.96
C ILE A 25 -9.26 -50.22 1.98
N VAL A 26 -10.48 -50.41 1.49
CA VAL A 26 -11.14 -49.44 0.59
C VAL A 26 -11.40 -48.11 1.31
N ALA A 27 -11.87 -48.15 2.56
CA ALA A 27 -12.10 -46.93 3.34
C ALA A 27 -10.79 -46.16 3.58
N VAL A 28 -9.68 -46.85 3.91
CA VAL A 28 -8.37 -46.21 4.07
C VAL A 28 -7.85 -45.64 2.76
N ALA A 29 -8.05 -46.32 1.63
CA ALA A 29 -7.66 -45.79 0.31
C ALA A 29 -8.47 -44.54 -0.07
N VAL A 30 -9.78 -44.53 0.18
CA VAL A 30 -10.64 -43.35 -0.07
C VAL A 30 -10.24 -42.18 0.82
N VAL A 31 -9.97 -42.42 2.11
CA VAL A 31 -9.47 -41.38 3.02
C VAL A 31 -8.09 -40.88 2.59
N ALA A 32 -7.18 -41.77 2.18
CA ALA A 32 -5.86 -41.38 1.68
C ALA A 32 -5.96 -40.52 0.42
N VAL A 33 -6.88 -40.84 -0.51
CA VAL A 33 -7.17 -40.02 -1.69
C VAL A 33 -7.78 -38.68 -1.30
N LEU A 34 -8.71 -38.62 -0.36
CA LEU A 34 -9.32 -37.36 0.10
C LEU A 34 -8.34 -36.46 0.87
N VAL A 35 -7.35 -37.04 1.55
CA VAL A 35 -6.30 -36.29 2.25
C VAL A 35 -5.21 -35.80 1.29
N THR A 36 -4.84 -36.60 0.29
CA THR A 36 -3.82 -36.23 -0.72
C THR A 36 -4.38 -35.34 -1.83
N PHE A 37 -5.65 -35.52 -2.18
CA PHE A 37 -6.39 -34.77 -3.20
C PHE A 37 -7.74 -34.33 -2.62
N PRO A 38 -7.75 -33.31 -1.76
CA PRO A 38 -9.00 -32.80 -1.20
C PRO A 38 -9.92 -32.32 -2.34
N PRO A 39 -11.24 -32.56 -2.27
CA PRO A 39 -12.16 -32.43 -3.41
C PRO A 39 -12.23 -31.02 -4.02
N HIS A 40 -11.78 -29.99 -3.30
CA HIS A 40 -11.63 -28.64 -3.86
C HIS A 40 -10.58 -28.56 -4.99
N ARG A 41 -9.62 -29.50 -5.04
CA ARG A 41 -8.63 -29.59 -6.13
C ARG A 41 -9.13 -30.34 -7.37
N LEU A 42 -10.14 -31.20 -7.22
CA LEU A 42 -10.75 -31.92 -8.34
C LEU A 42 -11.85 -31.10 -9.02
N LEU A 43 -12.54 -30.23 -8.27
CA LEU A 43 -13.53 -29.28 -8.80
C LEU A 43 -12.92 -28.07 -9.50
N GLY A 44 -11.62 -27.82 -9.35
CA GLY A 44 -10.93 -26.65 -9.91
C GLY A 44 -10.44 -26.78 -11.36
N SER A 45 -10.81 -27.82 -12.11
CA SER A 45 -10.26 -28.08 -13.45
C SER A 45 -11.25 -28.05 -14.62
N VAL A 46 -12.51 -27.63 -14.39
CA VAL A 46 -13.55 -27.60 -15.46
C VAL A 46 -14.37 -26.31 -15.48
N PHE A 47 -13.98 -25.29 -14.72
CA PHE A 47 -14.45 -23.93 -14.99
C PHE A 47 -13.33 -23.23 -15.74
N ASP A 48 -13.57 -22.90 -17.01
CA ASP A 48 -12.90 -21.76 -17.63
C ASP A 48 -13.04 -20.62 -16.62
N GLU A 49 -11.93 -20.24 -16.00
CA GLU A 49 -11.86 -19.10 -15.11
C GLU A 49 -12.17 -17.89 -15.99
N ALA A 50 -13.46 -17.51 -16.04
CA ALA A 50 -13.90 -16.34 -16.78
C ALA A 50 -13.05 -15.19 -16.28
N ALA A 51 -12.15 -14.68 -17.14
CA ALA A 51 -11.22 -13.63 -16.78
C ALA A 51 -12.01 -12.50 -16.10
N ALA A 52 -11.56 -12.07 -14.92
CA ALA A 52 -12.24 -11.01 -14.19
C ALA A 52 -12.46 -9.83 -15.15
N PRO A 53 -13.68 -9.25 -15.20
CA PRO A 53 -14.00 -8.18 -16.15
C PRO A 53 -13.12 -6.93 -15.96
N LEU A 54 -12.45 -6.84 -14.80
CA LEU A 54 -11.55 -5.78 -14.40
C LEU A 54 -10.36 -6.37 -13.63
N ALA A 55 -9.14 -6.00 -14.02
CA ALA A 55 -7.91 -6.29 -13.29
C ALA A 55 -7.04 -5.03 -13.20
N LEU A 56 -6.06 -5.01 -12.28
CA LEU A 56 -5.02 -3.98 -12.27
C LEU A 56 -3.97 -4.26 -13.35
N SER A 57 -3.38 -3.19 -13.89
CA SER A 57 -2.21 -3.31 -14.73
C SER A 57 -0.99 -3.76 -13.89
N PRO A 58 -0.05 -4.56 -14.43
CA PRO A 58 1.12 -5.04 -13.68
C PRO A 58 1.98 -3.94 -13.06
N ASP A 59 1.96 -2.74 -13.65
CA ASP A 59 2.70 -1.54 -13.23
C ASP A 59 1.88 -0.60 -12.34
N ALA A 60 0.67 -0.99 -11.94
CA ALA A 60 -0.27 -0.14 -11.17
C ALA A 60 0.31 0.34 -9.83
N ARG A 61 1.23 -0.45 -9.25
CA ARG A 61 1.69 -0.36 -7.87
C ARG A 61 3.19 -0.07 -7.73
N GLY A 62 3.74 0.67 -8.71
CA GLY A 62 5.17 1.02 -8.73
C GLY A 62 6.07 -0.16 -9.09
N ALA A 63 7.39 0.04 -9.03
CA ALA A 63 8.38 -0.97 -9.35
C ALA A 63 8.44 -2.11 -8.33
N SER A 64 8.09 -1.83 -7.06
CA SER A 64 7.90 -2.84 -6.00
C SER A 64 6.70 -3.74 -6.24
N GLY A 65 5.65 -3.22 -6.89
CA GLY A 65 4.33 -3.86 -6.94
C GLY A 65 3.49 -3.65 -5.67
N GLU A 66 3.97 -2.84 -4.72
CA GLU A 66 3.40 -2.71 -3.37
C GLU A 66 2.88 -1.30 -3.07
N VAL A 67 3.15 -0.31 -3.93
CA VAL A 67 2.62 1.07 -3.76
C VAL A 67 1.13 1.11 -4.07
N ARG A 68 0.36 1.82 -3.25
CA ARG A 68 -1.09 2.00 -3.45
C ARG A 68 -1.46 3.43 -3.83
N LEU A 69 -0.60 4.41 -3.55
CA LEU A 69 -0.90 5.82 -3.74
C LEU A 69 -0.46 6.36 -5.12
N GLN A 70 -1.38 7.03 -5.82
CA GLN A 70 -1.09 7.92 -6.94
C GLN A 70 -1.54 9.34 -6.61
N LEU A 71 -0.71 10.33 -6.95
CA LEU A 71 -1.02 11.74 -6.71
C LEU A 71 -1.36 12.45 -8.01
N LYS A 72 -2.41 13.27 -7.95
CA LYS A 72 -2.97 13.98 -9.10
C LYS A 72 -3.35 15.40 -8.74
N MET A 73 -3.22 16.30 -9.71
CA MET A 73 -3.77 17.65 -9.56
C MET A 73 -5.29 17.65 -9.75
N PRO A 74 -6.02 18.62 -9.16
CA PRO A 74 -7.46 18.74 -9.37
C PRO A 74 -7.84 18.78 -10.85
N GLY A 75 -8.70 17.86 -11.27
CA GLY A 75 -9.15 17.78 -12.66
C GLY A 75 -8.12 17.30 -13.69
N GLU A 76 -6.99 16.75 -13.27
CA GLU A 76 -6.00 16.12 -14.14
C GLU A 76 -6.61 14.91 -14.87
N SER A 77 -6.38 14.80 -16.18
CA SER A 77 -6.71 13.61 -16.96
C SER A 77 -5.51 12.67 -17.02
N PHE A 78 -5.74 11.38 -16.78
CA PHE A 78 -4.69 10.36 -16.79
C PHE A 78 -5.26 8.98 -17.09
N ASP A 79 -4.38 8.05 -17.47
CA ASP A 79 -4.75 6.64 -17.61
C ASP A 79 -4.73 5.96 -16.24
N PHE A 80 -5.88 5.49 -15.79
CA PHE A 80 -5.98 4.69 -14.58
C PHE A 80 -5.45 3.27 -14.84
N PRO A 81 -4.69 2.65 -13.92
CA PRO A 81 -3.94 1.44 -14.22
C PRO A 81 -4.82 0.17 -14.10
N ILE A 82 -5.85 0.10 -14.92
CA ILE A 82 -6.78 -1.03 -15.02
C ILE A 82 -6.72 -1.67 -16.40
N GLN A 83 -7.09 -2.94 -16.45
CA GLN A 83 -7.31 -3.71 -17.66
C GLN A 83 -8.76 -4.16 -17.66
N LEU A 84 -9.46 -3.86 -18.75
CA LEU A 84 -10.83 -4.30 -19.01
C LEU A 84 -10.80 -5.49 -19.97
N ALA A 85 -11.75 -6.40 -19.82
CA ALA A 85 -11.94 -7.47 -20.80
C ALA A 85 -12.22 -6.88 -22.20
N ALA A 86 -11.69 -7.52 -23.25
CA ALA A 86 -11.86 -7.04 -24.63
C ALA A 86 -13.33 -6.99 -25.10
N SER A 87 -14.21 -7.74 -24.44
CA SER A 87 -15.65 -7.76 -24.69
C SER A 87 -16.42 -6.58 -24.08
N THR A 88 -15.79 -5.78 -23.21
CA THR A 88 -16.47 -4.70 -22.48
C THR A 88 -16.71 -3.50 -23.41
N THR A 89 -17.96 -3.24 -23.75
CA THR A 89 -18.33 -2.19 -24.72
C THR A 89 -18.89 -0.90 -24.09
N ALA A 90 -19.24 -0.91 -22.81
CA ALA A 90 -19.93 0.22 -22.15
C ALA A 90 -19.50 0.43 -20.69
N ALA A 91 -18.20 0.48 -20.43
CA ALA A 91 -17.69 0.76 -19.09
C ALA A 91 -17.98 2.20 -18.66
N ARG A 92 -18.30 2.38 -17.38
CA ARG A 92 -18.44 3.67 -16.70
C ARG A 92 -17.55 3.69 -15.47
N TYR A 93 -17.19 4.87 -15.00
CA TYR A 93 -16.48 5.03 -13.75
C TYR A 93 -17.10 6.12 -12.88
N GLN A 94 -16.86 6.01 -11.58
CA GLN A 94 -17.26 6.97 -10.56
C GLN A 94 -16.17 7.10 -9.52
N TRP A 95 -15.89 8.32 -9.08
CA TRP A 95 -15.04 8.54 -7.92
C TRP A 95 -15.83 8.37 -6.64
N VAL A 96 -15.25 7.59 -5.72
CA VAL A 96 -15.77 7.39 -4.37
C VAL A 96 -14.69 7.76 -3.35
N ARG A 97 -15.06 8.27 -2.18
CA ARG A 97 -14.10 8.52 -1.10
C ARG A 97 -13.44 7.23 -0.64
N ALA A 98 -12.15 7.29 -0.32
CA ALA A 98 -11.41 6.13 0.19
C ALA A 98 -11.95 5.65 1.55
N ALA A 99 -12.35 6.57 2.43
CA ALA A 99 -12.78 6.25 3.79
C ALA A 99 -14.11 5.47 3.87
N ASP A 100 -15.11 5.82 3.06
CA ASP A 100 -16.48 5.30 3.21
C ASP A 100 -17.15 4.89 1.89
N SER A 101 -16.43 4.94 0.77
CA SER A 101 -16.95 4.65 -0.57
C SER A 101 -18.14 5.53 -1.00
N GLY A 102 -18.35 6.66 -0.34
CA GLY A 102 -19.38 7.63 -0.72
C GLY A 102 -19.05 8.28 -2.07
N ALA A 103 -20.01 8.29 -2.99
CA ALA A 103 -19.87 8.92 -4.30
C ALA A 103 -19.59 10.43 -4.18
N VAL A 104 -18.62 10.93 -4.93
CA VAL A 104 -18.25 12.37 -4.95
C VAL A 104 -18.38 13.02 -6.32
N ALA A 105 -18.66 12.21 -7.34
CA ALA A 105 -18.88 12.65 -8.71
C ALA A 105 -19.96 11.78 -9.37
N PRO A 106 -20.67 12.29 -10.39
CA PRO A 106 -21.58 11.47 -11.18
C PRO A 106 -20.81 10.43 -12.03
N ASP A 107 -21.48 9.32 -12.34
CA ASP A 107 -20.93 8.29 -13.23
C ASP A 107 -20.63 8.86 -14.61
N THR A 108 -19.41 8.64 -15.09
CA THR A 108 -18.92 9.10 -16.39
C THR A 108 -18.57 7.91 -17.28
N GLN A 109 -18.68 8.06 -18.60
CA GLN A 109 -18.24 7.04 -19.53
C GLN A 109 -16.72 6.85 -19.43
N LEU A 110 -16.27 5.60 -19.34
CA LEU A 110 -14.86 5.26 -19.38
C LEU A 110 -14.44 5.03 -20.84
N ILE A 111 -13.50 5.84 -21.34
CA ILE A 111 -12.96 5.71 -22.71
C ILE A 111 -11.54 5.17 -22.61
N GLY A 112 -11.35 3.92 -23.02
CA GLY A 112 -10.10 3.20 -22.79
C GLY A 112 -9.82 3.08 -21.30
N ARG A 113 -8.73 3.72 -20.83
CA ARG A 113 -8.37 3.82 -19.42
C ARG A 113 -8.37 5.25 -18.90
N ASN A 114 -8.77 6.21 -19.73
CA ASN A 114 -8.66 7.62 -19.39
C ASN A 114 -9.74 8.01 -18.39
N VAL A 115 -9.30 8.57 -17.27
CA VAL A 115 -10.16 9.14 -16.23
C VAL A 115 -9.73 10.56 -15.96
N ARG A 116 -10.67 11.36 -15.46
CA ARG A 116 -10.39 12.71 -14.95
C ARG A 116 -10.51 12.73 -13.45
N ALA A 117 -9.45 13.12 -12.74
CA ALA A 117 -9.43 13.26 -11.29
C ALA A 117 -10.54 14.22 -10.81
N PRO A 118 -11.08 14.04 -9.59
CA PRO A 118 -11.98 15.00 -8.98
C PRO A 118 -11.43 16.44 -8.99
N SER A 119 -12.32 17.42 -9.10
CA SER A 119 -11.95 18.84 -9.03
C SER A 119 -11.73 19.35 -7.61
N LYS A 120 -12.14 18.57 -6.60
CA LYS A 120 -11.87 18.83 -5.19
C LYS A 120 -10.77 17.88 -4.70
N SER A 121 -9.94 18.39 -3.81
CA SER A 121 -8.93 17.59 -3.10
C SER A 121 -9.56 16.50 -2.25
N GLY A 122 -8.75 15.48 -1.96
CA GLY A 122 -9.13 14.35 -1.11
C GLY A 122 -8.52 13.03 -1.59
N LEU A 123 -8.88 11.94 -0.91
CA LEU A 123 -8.44 10.58 -1.20
C LEU A 123 -9.60 9.76 -1.76
N PHE A 124 -9.39 9.15 -2.92
CA PHE A 124 -10.44 8.49 -3.67
C PHE A 124 -10.04 7.11 -4.19
N HIS A 125 -11.04 6.26 -4.37
CA HIS A 125 -10.95 5.07 -5.21
C HIS A 125 -11.79 5.24 -6.47
N LEU A 126 -11.45 4.47 -7.50
CA LEU A 126 -12.24 4.38 -8.71
C LEU A 126 -13.23 3.22 -8.58
N ALA A 127 -14.53 3.53 -8.63
CA ALA A 127 -15.56 2.52 -8.86
C ALA A 127 -15.79 2.40 -10.37
N VAL A 128 -15.65 1.19 -10.91
CA VAL A 128 -15.85 0.90 -12.34
C VAL A 128 -17.10 0.03 -12.47
N THR A 129 -18.00 0.43 -13.35
CA THR A 129 -19.19 -0.35 -13.73
C THR A 129 -18.99 -0.86 -15.14
N ALA A 130 -18.85 -2.17 -15.30
CA ALA A 130 -18.69 -2.84 -16.59
C ALA A 130 -19.61 -4.07 -16.62
N ASP A 131 -20.31 -4.28 -17.73
CA ASP A 131 -21.18 -5.45 -17.96
C ASP A 131 -22.21 -5.69 -16.83
N GLY A 132 -22.72 -4.59 -16.26
CA GLY A 132 -23.70 -4.59 -15.17
C GLY A 132 -23.10 -4.84 -13.77
N GLN A 133 -21.79 -5.09 -13.67
CA GLN A 133 -21.09 -5.30 -12.41
C GLN A 133 -20.32 -4.03 -12.01
N ARG A 134 -20.53 -3.57 -10.77
CA ARG A 134 -19.79 -2.47 -10.16
C ARG A 134 -18.69 -3.00 -9.23
N THR A 135 -17.45 -2.60 -9.48
CA THR A 135 -16.27 -3.00 -8.70
C THR A 135 -15.52 -1.75 -8.23
N ILE A 136 -15.15 -1.69 -6.96
CA ILE A 136 -14.27 -0.64 -6.43
C ILE A 136 -12.83 -1.13 -6.51
N VAL A 137 -11.97 -0.36 -7.18
CA VAL A 137 -10.53 -0.64 -7.27
C VAL A 137 -9.84 -0.11 -6.00
N GLY A 138 -9.93 -0.90 -4.93
CA GLY A 138 -9.45 -0.51 -3.59
C GLY A 138 -7.93 -0.53 -3.42
N ASP A 139 -7.21 -1.26 -4.26
CA ASP A 139 -5.74 -1.37 -4.17
C ASP A 139 -5.00 -0.13 -4.67
N VAL A 140 -5.71 0.81 -5.31
CA VAL A 140 -5.15 2.09 -5.78
C VAL A 140 -5.93 3.25 -5.16
N VAL A 141 -5.25 4.03 -4.35
CA VAL A 141 -5.70 5.30 -3.77
C VAL A 141 -5.24 6.43 -4.68
N VAL A 142 -6.16 7.29 -5.10
CA VAL A 142 -5.85 8.53 -5.82
C VAL A 142 -5.98 9.70 -4.86
N GLY A 143 -4.85 10.29 -4.49
CA GLY A 143 -4.79 11.55 -3.75
C GLY A 143 -4.85 12.73 -4.71
N VAL A 144 -5.98 13.45 -4.71
CA VAL A 144 -6.09 14.74 -5.39
C VAL A 144 -5.53 15.81 -4.46
N LEU A 145 -4.45 16.44 -4.90
CA LEU A 145 -3.71 17.41 -4.12
C LEU A 145 -4.49 18.71 -3.93
N VAL A 146 -4.27 19.35 -2.79
CA VAL A 146 -4.46 20.80 -2.65
C VAL A 146 -3.25 21.49 -3.27
N PRO A 147 -3.40 22.27 -4.36
CA PRO A 147 -2.28 22.93 -5.01
C PRO A 147 -1.47 23.79 -4.04
N PHE A 148 -0.14 23.84 -4.21
CA PHE A 148 0.71 24.66 -3.35
C PHE A 148 0.30 26.14 -3.35
N SER A 149 -0.23 26.63 -4.48
CA SER A 149 -0.73 28.00 -4.64
C SER A 149 -1.88 28.38 -3.72
N GLU A 150 -2.59 27.41 -3.14
CA GLU A 150 -3.66 27.64 -2.15
C GLU A 150 -3.09 28.00 -0.76
N LYS A 151 -1.78 27.77 -0.54
CA LYS A 151 -1.12 28.11 0.73
C LYS A 151 -1.00 29.62 0.88
N LEU A 152 -1.70 30.19 1.86
CA LEU A 152 -1.67 31.62 2.18
C LEU A 152 -0.62 31.92 3.25
N GLY A 153 0.47 32.56 2.85
CA GLY A 153 1.55 32.95 3.75
C GLY A 153 2.22 31.73 4.39
N SER A 154 1.95 31.44 5.66
CA SER A 154 2.53 30.28 6.37
C SER A 154 1.54 29.15 6.66
N SER A 155 0.31 29.24 6.13
CA SER A 155 -0.77 28.30 6.47
C SER A 155 -1.58 27.89 5.25
N LEU A 156 -2.20 26.71 5.33
CA LEU A 156 -3.14 26.19 4.34
C LEU A 156 -4.41 25.76 5.08
N ASN A 157 -5.56 26.36 4.73
CA ASN A 157 -6.84 26.13 5.42
C ASN A 157 -6.71 26.16 6.94
N GLY A 158 -5.91 27.11 7.43
CA GLY A 158 -5.60 27.30 8.83
C GLY A 158 -4.45 26.43 9.37
N TYR A 159 -4.18 25.24 8.84
CA TYR A 159 -3.06 24.39 9.28
C TYR A 159 -1.72 25.09 9.04
N ARG A 160 -0.86 25.18 10.06
CA ARG A 160 0.39 25.93 9.98
C ARG A 160 1.48 25.05 9.36
N ILE A 161 1.88 25.40 8.14
CA ILE A 161 2.97 24.73 7.41
C ILE A 161 4.30 25.48 7.63
N GLY A 162 4.26 26.79 7.78
CA GLY A 162 5.47 27.62 7.75
C GLY A 162 5.82 28.04 6.32
N THR A 163 7.09 28.41 6.14
CA THR A 163 7.57 29.01 4.90
C THR A 163 8.78 28.25 4.43
N TYR A 164 8.72 27.75 3.20
CA TYR A 164 9.82 27.06 2.54
C TYR A 164 10.99 28.03 2.29
N THR A 165 12.19 27.49 2.14
CA THR A 165 13.38 28.29 1.79
C THR A 165 13.17 29.00 0.46
N TRP A 166 12.61 28.29 -0.53
CA TRP A 166 12.29 28.81 -1.86
C TRP A 166 11.38 30.04 -1.85
N GLU A 167 10.47 30.17 -0.88
CA GLU A 167 9.56 31.32 -0.79
C GLU A 167 10.27 32.61 -0.37
N ARG A 168 11.50 32.53 0.13
CA ARG A 168 12.25 33.66 0.70
C ARG A 168 13.59 33.93 0.00
N ALA A 169 14.19 32.89 -0.56
CA ALA A 169 15.51 32.98 -1.18
C ALA A 169 15.43 33.30 -2.68
N ARG A 170 16.45 33.97 -3.20
CA ARG A 170 16.68 34.17 -4.65
C ARG A 170 17.81 33.23 -5.09
N GLY A 171 17.70 32.60 -6.26
CA GLY A 171 18.72 31.72 -6.83
C GLY A 171 18.27 30.25 -6.94
N ASP A 172 19.24 29.33 -7.06
CA ASP A 172 19.00 27.89 -7.22
C ASP A 172 18.66 27.22 -5.88
N VAL A 173 17.40 27.38 -5.46
CA VAL A 173 16.82 26.72 -4.28
C VAL A 173 15.77 25.72 -4.71
N THR A 174 15.65 24.61 -3.97
CA THR A 174 14.72 23.52 -4.27
C THR A 174 13.29 24.07 -4.38
N PRO A 175 12.58 23.86 -5.50
CA PRO A 175 11.19 24.30 -5.61
C PRO A 175 10.30 23.59 -4.58
N PRO A 176 9.23 24.23 -4.10
CA PRO A 176 8.29 23.60 -3.19
C PRO A 176 7.61 22.39 -3.85
N PRO A 177 6.98 21.52 -3.05
CA PRO A 177 6.14 20.45 -3.60
C PRO A 177 5.00 21.06 -4.44
N PRO A 178 4.49 20.33 -5.47
CA PRO A 178 3.42 20.82 -6.34
C PRO A 178 2.10 21.09 -5.58
N GLY A 179 1.89 20.37 -4.48
CA GLY A 179 0.73 20.49 -3.61
C GLY A 179 0.85 19.57 -2.40
N PHE A 180 -0.26 19.45 -1.69
CA PHE A 180 -0.35 18.70 -0.44
C PHE A 180 -1.50 17.70 -0.50
N VAL A 181 -1.28 16.51 0.04
CA VAL A 181 -2.37 15.58 0.36
C VAL A 181 -3.13 16.17 1.53
N GLU A 182 -4.44 16.37 1.38
CA GLU A 182 -5.35 16.70 2.48
C GLU A 182 -5.68 15.41 3.23
N VAL A 183 -5.41 15.38 4.53
CA VAL A 183 -5.58 14.20 5.37
C VAL A 183 -6.53 14.53 6.50
N TRP A 184 -7.66 13.83 6.59
CA TRP A 184 -8.57 13.85 7.72
C TRP A 184 -8.22 12.75 8.72
N ALA A 185 -8.82 12.81 9.92
CA ALA A 185 -8.56 11.83 10.97
C ALA A 185 -8.83 10.39 10.50
N ASP A 186 -9.91 10.19 9.75
CA ASP A 186 -10.31 8.89 9.22
C ASP A 186 -9.42 8.41 8.05
N ASP A 187 -8.65 9.31 7.43
CA ASP A 187 -7.73 8.99 6.34
C ASP A 187 -6.35 8.53 6.85
N ALA A 188 -5.98 8.92 8.07
CA ALA A 188 -4.67 8.62 8.65
C ALA A 188 -4.29 7.12 8.61
N PRO A 189 -5.18 6.16 8.96
CA PRO A 189 -4.84 4.73 8.93
C PRO A 189 -4.84 4.12 7.52
N LEU A 190 -5.06 4.91 6.46
CA LEU A 190 -5.09 4.41 5.08
C LEU A 190 -3.70 3.92 4.66
N TRP A 191 -3.63 2.67 4.19
CA TRP A 191 -2.42 2.08 3.61
C TRP A 191 -2.07 2.74 2.27
N VAL A 192 -0.88 3.33 2.19
CA VAL A 192 -0.34 3.95 0.96
C VAL A 192 0.67 3.05 0.25
N SER A 193 1.11 2.00 0.94
CA SER A 193 1.81 0.83 0.40
C SER A 193 1.51 -0.40 1.29
N ASP A 194 2.15 -1.55 1.04
CA ASP A 194 1.89 -2.76 1.83
C ASP A 194 2.43 -2.70 3.27
N HIS A 195 3.44 -1.86 3.53
CA HIS A 195 4.03 -1.68 4.87
C HIS A 195 3.88 -0.27 5.44
N LEU A 196 3.30 0.68 4.72
CA LEU A 196 3.22 2.08 5.14
C LEU A 196 1.79 2.63 5.09
N GLN A 197 1.43 3.35 6.14
CA GLN A 197 0.19 4.10 6.26
C GLN A 197 0.42 5.60 6.03
N LEU A 198 -0.65 6.32 5.69
CA LEU A 198 -0.58 7.77 5.52
C LEU A 198 -0.18 8.48 6.83
N ALA A 199 -0.57 7.91 7.99
CA ALA A 199 -0.19 8.37 9.32
C ALA A 199 1.32 8.46 9.52
N ASP A 200 2.10 7.53 8.95
CA ASP A 200 3.56 7.48 9.07
C ASP A 200 4.25 8.74 8.49
N PHE A 201 3.54 9.45 7.62
CA PHE A 201 4.01 10.66 6.95
C PHE A 201 3.49 11.95 7.58
N LEU A 202 2.62 11.90 8.59
CA LEU A 202 2.14 13.10 9.26
C LEU A 202 3.24 13.76 10.09
N THR A 203 3.28 15.09 10.08
CA THR A 203 4.24 15.85 10.91
C THR A 203 3.89 15.71 12.40
N HIS A 204 4.89 15.35 13.21
CA HIS A 204 4.80 15.24 14.67
C HIS A 204 4.84 16.60 15.39
N ASP A 205 3.97 17.53 15.01
CA ASP A 205 3.91 18.87 15.58
C ASP A 205 2.86 19.02 16.71
N ALA A 206 2.74 20.22 17.26
CA ALA A 206 1.81 20.55 18.33
C ALA A 206 0.36 20.75 17.85
N GLN A 207 0.04 20.50 16.58
CA GLN A 207 -1.30 20.67 15.99
C GLN A 207 -2.06 19.34 15.97
N GLN A 208 -1.97 18.56 17.05
CA GLN A 208 -2.46 17.17 17.09
C GLN A 208 -3.96 17.06 16.80
N ASP A 209 -4.78 17.90 17.43
CA ASP A 209 -6.25 17.89 17.30
C ASP A 209 -6.77 18.64 16.06
N ARG A 210 -5.87 19.18 15.24
CA ARG A 210 -6.27 19.99 14.08
C ARG A 210 -6.36 19.15 12.83
N TRP A 211 -7.54 19.19 12.23
CA TRP A 211 -7.84 18.57 10.94
C TRP A 211 -8.50 19.56 9.98
N PRO A 212 -8.32 19.40 8.68
CA PRO A 212 -7.40 18.47 8.04
C PRO A 212 -5.93 18.86 8.25
N LYS A 213 -5.04 17.88 8.13
CA LYS A 213 -3.59 18.07 8.03
C LYS A 213 -3.18 18.03 6.56
N TYR A 214 -2.00 18.58 6.27
CA TYR A 214 -1.47 18.66 4.91
C TYR A 214 -0.04 18.16 4.88
N LEU A 215 0.23 17.21 4.01
CA LEU A 215 1.57 16.65 3.81
C LEU A 215 1.96 16.64 2.34
N ALA A 216 3.24 16.89 2.07
CA ALA A 216 3.81 16.57 0.78
C ALA A 216 4.30 15.12 0.81
N LEU A 217 4.12 14.38 -0.27
CA LEU A 217 4.60 13.01 -0.41
C LEU A 217 4.96 12.74 -1.86
N ASP A 218 6.13 12.15 -2.09
CA ASP A 218 6.55 11.65 -3.38
C ASP A 218 6.37 10.13 -3.41
N PRO A 219 5.46 9.56 -4.22
CA PRO A 219 5.22 8.11 -4.24
C PRO A 219 6.49 7.27 -4.51
N ARG A 220 7.54 7.86 -5.09
CA ARG A 220 8.83 7.17 -5.28
C ARG A 220 9.52 6.81 -3.96
N ILE A 221 9.31 7.57 -2.88
CA ILE A 221 9.88 7.19 -1.58
C ILE A 221 9.19 5.93 -1.03
N LEU A 222 7.87 5.79 -1.25
CA LEU A 222 7.12 4.59 -0.88
C LEU A 222 7.68 3.37 -1.63
N ASP A 223 7.82 3.50 -2.95
CA ASP A 223 8.33 2.45 -3.82
C ASP A 223 9.75 1.99 -3.43
N LYS A 224 10.61 2.96 -3.13
CA LYS A 224 11.98 2.68 -2.66
C LYS A 224 11.99 1.93 -1.33
N VAL A 225 11.14 2.31 -0.38
CA VAL A 225 11.07 1.63 0.92
C VAL A 225 10.60 0.18 0.72
N GLU A 226 9.55 -0.03 -0.05
CA GLU A 226 9.05 -1.39 -0.34
C GLU A 226 10.11 -2.26 -1.04
N LEU A 227 10.87 -1.72 -1.99
CA LEU A 227 12.01 -2.43 -2.60
C LEU A 227 13.11 -2.76 -1.59
N VAL A 228 13.38 -1.88 -0.63
CA VAL A 228 14.34 -2.13 0.46
C VAL A 228 13.86 -3.26 1.37
N LEU A 229 12.59 -3.25 1.76
CA LEU A 229 11.97 -4.31 2.57
C LEU A 229 12.00 -5.65 1.84
N ASN A 230 11.66 -5.65 0.55
CA ASN A 230 11.80 -6.83 -0.32
C ASN A 230 13.23 -7.38 -0.32
N ARG A 231 14.25 -6.50 -0.38
CA ARG A 231 15.66 -6.90 -0.35
C ARG A 231 16.08 -7.54 0.96
N LEU A 232 15.43 -7.17 2.06
CA LEU A 232 15.59 -7.74 3.39
C LEU A 232 14.74 -9.02 3.61
N GLY A 233 13.88 -9.36 2.64
CA GLY A 233 13.12 -10.60 2.64
C GLY A 233 11.64 -10.45 2.98
N ALA A 234 11.04 -9.26 2.83
CA ALA A 234 9.62 -9.01 3.16
C ALA A 234 8.61 -9.93 2.47
N ARG A 235 9.02 -10.58 1.36
CA ARG A 235 8.21 -11.60 0.68
C ARG A 235 8.01 -12.87 1.50
N ASP A 236 8.96 -13.16 2.38
CA ASP A 236 9.01 -14.40 3.17
C ASP A 236 8.84 -14.12 4.67
N ARG A 237 8.88 -12.85 5.10
CA ARG A 237 8.78 -12.46 6.52
C ARG A 237 8.04 -11.14 6.70
N VAL A 238 7.37 -11.01 7.84
CA VAL A 238 6.70 -9.76 8.22
C VAL A 238 7.68 -8.85 8.94
N PHE A 239 7.74 -7.58 8.51
CA PHE A 239 8.45 -6.52 9.21
C PHE A 239 7.49 -5.59 9.92
N THR A 240 7.87 -5.13 11.11
CA THR A 240 7.30 -3.92 11.70
C THR A 240 8.25 -2.78 11.38
N VAL A 241 7.79 -1.84 10.54
CA VAL A 241 8.57 -0.65 10.16
C VAL A 241 8.27 0.44 11.16
N ASP A 242 9.31 0.98 11.79
CA ASP A 242 9.23 2.16 12.64
C ASP A 242 9.61 3.40 11.82
N VAL A 243 8.60 4.19 11.43
CA VAL A 243 8.81 5.46 10.72
C VAL A 243 8.94 6.58 11.76
N HIS A 244 10.18 6.92 12.09
CA HIS A 244 10.48 8.03 13.00
C HIS A 244 9.99 9.38 12.47
N SER A 245 10.08 9.57 11.14
CA SER A 245 9.64 10.80 10.49
C SER A 245 9.46 10.62 8.98
N GLY A 246 8.26 10.89 8.48
CA GLY A 246 8.02 11.20 7.06
C GLY A 246 8.06 12.71 6.79
N PHE A 247 6.95 13.30 6.35
CA PHE A 247 6.91 14.72 6.01
C PHE A 247 7.05 15.64 7.24
N ARG A 248 7.86 16.68 7.08
CA ARG A 248 8.04 17.75 8.09
C ARG A 248 7.59 19.07 7.50
N THR A 249 6.60 19.72 8.12
CA THR A 249 6.32 21.12 7.78
C THR A 249 7.58 21.99 7.98
N PRO A 250 7.84 23.02 7.15
CA PRO A 250 8.92 23.97 7.39
C PRO A 250 8.92 24.59 8.79
N LEU A 251 7.74 24.83 9.36
CA LEU A 251 7.59 25.31 10.73
C LEU A 251 8.16 24.30 11.74
N TYR A 252 7.82 23.02 11.59
CA TYR A 252 8.30 21.95 12.46
C TYR A 252 9.79 21.67 12.26
N ASN A 253 10.26 21.61 11.01
CA ASN A 253 11.64 21.28 10.67
C ASN A 253 12.66 22.18 11.37
N ARG A 254 12.38 23.49 11.51
CA ARG A 254 13.24 24.44 12.24
C ARG A 254 13.43 24.13 13.73
N ARG A 255 12.58 23.30 14.31
CA ARG A 255 12.65 22.87 15.72
C ARG A 255 13.38 21.54 15.87
N VAL A 256 13.60 20.81 14.78
CA VAL A 256 14.33 19.54 14.80
C VAL A 256 15.83 19.84 14.94
N PRO A 257 16.49 19.34 16.00
CA PRO A 257 17.90 19.62 16.22
C PRO A 257 18.77 19.19 15.03
N ARG A 258 19.66 20.09 14.58
CA ARG A 258 20.59 19.88 13.46
C ARG A 258 19.92 19.60 12.10
N ALA A 259 18.61 19.77 11.96
CA ALA A 259 17.97 19.65 10.66
C ALA A 259 18.43 20.79 9.73
N ALA A 260 18.72 20.44 8.48
CA ALA A 260 18.97 21.45 7.45
C ALA A 260 17.70 22.26 7.20
N ASP A 261 17.85 23.58 7.01
CA ASP A 261 16.73 24.47 6.66
C ASP A 261 16.01 24.02 5.39
N ASP A 262 16.73 23.41 4.45
CA ASP A 262 16.22 22.87 3.19
C ASP A 262 16.15 21.33 3.18
N SER A 263 15.79 20.73 4.31
CA SER A 263 15.67 19.27 4.46
C SER A 263 14.67 18.65 3.48
N ARG A 264 15.02 17.48 2.92
CA ARG A 264 14.19 16.67 2.01
C ARG A 264 12.85 16.23 2.62
N HIS A 265 12.77 16.08 3.95
CA HIS A 265 11.48 15.80 4.61
C HIS A 265 10.40 16.87 4.35
N GLN A 266 10.79 18.11 4.07
CA GLN A 266 9.83 19.18 3.71
C GLN A 266 9.24 19.01 2.31
N TYR A 267 9.91 18.24 1.45
CA TYR A 267 9.52 18.05 0.06
C TYR A 267 8.75 16.73 -0.17
N GLY A 268 8.55 15.95 0.90
CA GLY A 268 7.79 14.71 0.87
C GLY A 268 8.53 13.51 0.29
N ASP A 269 9.82 13.66 0.01
CA ASP A 269 10.61 12.66 -0.70
C ASP A 269 11.66 11.98 0.19
N ALA A 270 11.52 12.12 1.51
CA ALA A 270 12.40 11.55 2.52
C ALA A 270 11.64 10.87 3.65
N VAL A 271 12.29 9.87 4.24
CA VAL A 271 11.81 9.15 5.42
C VAL A 271 12.98 8.77 6.32
N ASP A 272 12.77 8.88 7.62
CA ASP A 272 13.64 8.32 8.65
C ASP A 272 12.99 7.04 9.16
N LEU A 273 13.64 5.89 9.01
CA LEU A 273 13.08 4.59 9.38
C LEU A 273 14.05 3.71 10.15
N ALA A 274 13.48 2.82 10.96
CA ALA A 274 14.18 1.76 11.66
C ALA A 274 13.34 0.48 11.61
N LEU A 275 13.98 -0.69 11.61
CA LEU A 275 13.32 -1.99 11.77
C LEU A 275 14.31 -3.02 12.32
N ASP A 276 13.78 -4.08 12.91
CA ASP A 276 14.53 -5.26 13.32
C ASP A 276 14.71 -6.19 12.11
N ALA A 277 15.90 -6.19 11.53
CA ALA A 277 16.17 -6.83 10.24
C ALA A 277 16.46 -8.33 10.38
N ASP A 278 17.12 -8.71 11.48
CA ASP A 278 17.44 -10.11 11.79
C ASP A 278 16.38 -10.81 12.66
N GLN A 279 15.37 -10.07 13.14
CA GLN A 279 14.22 -10.55 13.91
C GLN A 279 14.62 -11.11 15.29
N ASP A 280 15.66 -10.57 15.91
CA ASP A 280 16.08 -10.95 17.27
C ASP A 280 15.25 -10.29 18.39
N GLY A 281 14.30 -9.42 18.01
CA GLY A 281 13.42 -8.66 18.90
C GLY A 281 13.98 -7.30 19.30
N ARG A 282 15.08 -6.84 18.70
CA ARG A 282 15.72 -5.55 19.01
C ARG A 282 16.17 -4.85 17.75
N ILE A 283 16.02 -3.52 17.73
CA ILE A 283 16.62 -2.68 16.68
C ILE A 283 18.02 -2.29 17.12
N SER A 284 19.03 -2.87 16.46
CA SER A 284 20.44 -2.61 16.69
C SER A 284 21.06 -1.73 15.61
N TYR A 285 22.31 -1.31 15.82
CA TYR A 285 23.06 -0.62 14.78
C TYR A 285 23.35 -1.53 13.57
N PHE A 286 23.44 -2.85 13.77
CA PHE A 286 23.65 -3.80 12.67
C PHE A 286 22.45 -3.88 11.75
N ASP A 287 21.22 -3.76 12.27
CA ASP A 287 19.99 -3.67 11.47
C ASP A 287 20.00 -2.44 10.57
N ILE A 288 20.43 -1.29 11.12
CA ILE A 288 20.54 -0.05 10.34
C ILE A 288 21.61 -0.17 9.25
N LEU A 289 22.71 -0.91 9.49
CA LEU A 289 23.69 -1.19 8.45
C LEU A 289 23.14 -2.14 7.38
N ALA A 290 22.30 -3.12 7.74
CA ALA A 290 21.62 -3.99 6.80
C ALA A 290 20.64 -3.22 5.91
N LEU A 291 19.83 -2.34 6.52
CA LEU A 291 18.96 -1.38 5.83
C LEU A 291 19.75 -0.50 4.86
N ALA A 292 20.82 0.14 5.33
CA ALA A 292 21.66 1.01 4.49
C ALA A 292 22.26 0.25 3.30
N ARG A 293 22.69 -1.00 3.51
CA ARG A 293 23.17 -1.86 2.42
C ARG A 293 22.07 -2.23 1.44
N ALA A 294 20.86 -2.52 1.92
CA ALA A 294 19.71 -2.78 1.05
C ALA A 294 19.36 -1.55 0.20
N VAL A 295 19.42 -0.33 0.75
CA VAL A 295 19.25 0.92 0.00
C VAL A 295 20.26 1.05 -1.13
N GLU A 296 21.54 0.80 -0.88
CA GLU A 296 22.58 0.87 -1.93
C GLU A 296 22.33 -0.14 -3.06
N LEU A 297 21.83 -1.33 -2.73
CA LEU A 297 21.48 -2.35 -3.72
C LEU A 297 20.25 -1.94 -4.54
N VAL A 298 19.22 -1.39 -3.89
CA VAL A 298 18.02 -0.87 -4.56
C VAL A 298 18.38 0.28 -5.49
N GLU A 299 19.19 1.26 -5.05
CA GLU A 299 19.58 2.38 -5.91
C GLU A 299 20.43 1.95 -7.12
N ARG A 300 21.19 0.86 -7.00
CA ARG A 300 21.93 0.28 -8.12
C ARG A 300 21.00 -0.35 -9.15
N ASP A 301 20.00 -1.09 -8.69
CA ASP A 301 19.07 -1.81 -9.55
C ASP A 301 17.96 -0.88 -10.09
N TYR A 302 17.68 0.24 -9.39
CA TYR A 302 16.69 1.27 -9.73
C TYR A 302 17.30 2.69 -9.68
N PRO A 303 18.08 3.10 -10.70
CA PRO A 303 18.77 4.40 -10.70
C PRO A 303 17.86 5.63 -10.58
N GLY A 304 16.59 5.51 -10.99
CA GLY A 304 15.58 6.57 -10.85
C GLY A 304 15.17 6.88 -9.40
N LEU A 305 15.54 6.01 -8.45
CA LEU A 305 15.27 6.16 -7.02
C LEU A 305 16.50 6.61 -6.20
N VAL A 306 17.58 7.01 -6.88
CA VAL A 306 18.80 7.51 -6.22
C VAL A 306 18.50 8.73 -5.34
N GLY A 307 19.10 8.76 -4.15
CA GLY A 307 19.06 9.94 -3.31
C GLY A 307 20.04 9.91 -2.15
N GLY A 308 19.69 10.60 -1.08
CA GLY A 308 20.43 10.66 0.17
C GLY A 308 20.22 9.40 1.02
N LEU A 309 21.30 8.98 1.67
CA LEU A 309 21.30 7.92 2.67
C LEU A 309 22.17 8.36 3.86
N GLY A 310 21.53 8.53 5.01
CA GLY A 310 22.18 8.91 6.26
C GLY A 310 22.04 7.79 7.29
N VAL A 311 23.14 7.35 7.90
CA VAL A 311 23.10 6.34 8.96
C VAL A 311 23.27 7.01 10.31
N TYR A 312 22.27 6.86 11.18
CA TYR A 312 22.25 7.46 12.50
C TYR A 312 22.23 6.38 13.59
N GLY A 313 23.09 6.55 14.58
CA GLY A 313 23.18 5.63 15.71
C GLY A 313 24.35 5.99 16.60
N SER A 314 24.07 6.24 17.87
CA SER A 314 25.07 6.52 18.90
C SER A 314 24.70 5.80 20.19
N ARG A 315 25.63 5.78 21.16
CA ARG A 315 25.39 5.12 22.44
C ARG A 315 24.24 5.84 23.18
N GLY A 316 23.11 5.16 23.34
CA GLY A 316 21.94 5.68 24.08
C GLY A 316 20.84 6.33 23.22
N THR A 317 20.95 6.30 21.89
CA THR A 317 19.90 6.78 20.98
C THR A 317 19.38 5.63 20.11
N ALA A 318 18.07 5.56 19.87
CA ALA A 318 17.49 4.61 18.91
C ALA A 318 18.11 4.86 17.51
N PRO A 319 18.71 3.85 16.88
CA PRO A 319 19.37 4.01 15.59
C PRO A 319 18.30 4.03 14.48
N TYR A 320 18.57 4.75 13.39
CA TYR A 320 17.69 4.83 12.23
C TYR A 320 18.47 5.19 10.96
N VAL A 321 17.82 5.02 9.82
CA VAL A 321 18.35 5.43 8.52
C VAL A 321 17.49 6.53 7.94
N HIS A 322 18.13 7.61 7.49
CA HIS A 322 17.54 8.58 6.58
C HIS A 322 17.64 8.05 5.16
N ILE A 323 16.53 8.06 4.41
CA ILE A 323 16.49 7.74 2.98
C ILE A 323 15.71 8.83 2.26
N ASP A 324 16.17 9.27 1.10
CA ASP A 324 15.38 10.11 0.19
C ASP A 324 15.57 9.74 -1.29
N VAL A 325 14.77 10.36 -2.16
CA VAL A 325 14.78 10.18 -3.62
C VAL A 325 15.07 11.48 -4.37
N ARG A 326 15.99 12.30 -3.83
CA ARG A 326 16.33 13.64 -4.36
C ARG A 326 16.95 13.64 -5.77
N GLY A 327 17.23 12.48 -6.36
CA GLY A 327 17.85 12.33 -7.68
C GLY A 327 19.37 12.49 -7.68
N GLU A 328 19.98 12.77 -6.52
CA GLU A 328 21.43 12.91 -6.36
C GLU A 328 21.92 12.06 -5.19
N ARG A 329 22.95 11.24 -5.44
CA ARG A 329 23.55 10.38 -4.43
C ARG A 329 24.27 11.21 -3.37
N LYS A 330 23.79 11.13 -2.12
CA LYS A 330 24.46 11.73 -0.94
C LYS A 330 24.60 10.69 0.17
N ARG A 331 25.73 10.67 0.89
CA ARG A 331 26.01 9.73 1.98
C ARG A 331 26.61 10.43 3.19
N TRP A 332 26.11 10.13 4.37
CA TRP A 332 26.64 10.67 5.62
C TRP A 332 26.37 9.75 6.81
N ARG A 333 27.03 10.07 7.94
CA ARG A 333 26.81 9.44 9.25
C ARG A 333 26.61 10.55 10.27
N GLY A 334 25.65 10.40 11.17
CA GLY A 334 25.24 11.45 12.10
C GLY A 334 25.24 11.07 13.57
#